data_AF-A0A6I6US54-F1
#
_entry.id   AF-A0A6I6US54-F1
#
_cell.length_a   1.000
_cell.length_b   1.000
_cell.length_c   1.000
_cell.angle_alpha   90.00
_cell.angle_beta   90.00
_cell.angle_gamma   90.00
#
_symmetry.space_group_name_H-M   'P 1'
#
loop_
_entity.id
_entity.type
_entity.pdbx_description
1 polymer ?
#
loop_
_entity_poly.entity_id
_entity_poly.type
_entity_poly.pdbx_seq_one_letter_code
_entity_poly.pdbx_strand_id
1 'polypeptide(L)'
;MESKSKICHPSFLSKFIPNPKERKNVIFYLALSICLTVAGILLISAYREVLMGMNEESYKEFLKQFGSAARIIYFVVLSIFPVFLLMKWKGLKGVKWKDVEIKRLVQFVGKLLRKWHVPLALLASAGVVLHGILAIIRDFHWDFTNITGILSSIALFFLISMGFKRFKRKDRAWHLKLAITFTVFFMIHASF
;
A
#
# COMPACT_ATOMS: atom_id res chain seq x y z
N MET A 1 -37.28 -26.86 18.24
CA MET A 1 -35.91 -26.30 18.27
C MET A 1 -35.88 -25.06 17.39
N GLU A 2 -36.05 -23.89 17.98
CA GLU A 2 -35.93 -22.62 17.26
C GLU A 2 -34.46 -22.36 16.91
N SER A 3 -34.19 -22.25 15.62
CA SER A 3 -32.92 -21.77 15.09
C SER A 3 -32.74 -20.31 15.52
N LYS A 4 -31.91 -20.08 16.54
CA LYS A 4 -31.47 -18.73 16.93
C LYS A 4 -30.79 -18.09 15.72
N SER A 5 -31.53 -17.24 15.01
CA SER A 5 -30.95 -16.37 14.00
C SER A 5 -29.87 -15.52 14.68
N LYS A 6 -28.60 -15.70 14.25
CA LYS A 6 -27.51 -14.85 14.71
C LYS A 6 -27.82 -13.44 14.22
N ILE A 7 -28.27 -12.57 15.11
CA ILE A 7 -28.36 -11.13 14.88
C ILE A 7 -26.92 -10.64 14.66
N CYS A 8 -26.50 -10.66 13.40
CA CYS A 8 -25.18 -10.19 13.01
C CYS A 8 -25.31 -8.69 12.82
N HIS A 9 -24.98 -7.92 13.87
CA HIS A 9 -24.90 -6.48 13.75
C HIS A 9 -24.02 -6.13 12.55
N PRO A 10 -24.51 -5.33 11.60
CA PRO A 10 -23.74 -5.00 10.40
C PRO A 10 -22.49 -4.23 10.82
N SER A 11 -21.32 -4.88 10.74
CA SER A 11 -20.05 -4.21 11.05
C SER A 11 -19.88 -2.97 10.17
N PHE A 12 -19.23 -1.92 10.67
CA PHE A 12 -19.01 -0.68 9.90
C PHE A 12 -18.50 -0.96 8.47
N LEU A 13 -17.61 -1.94 8.31
CA LEU A 13 -17.05 -2.37 7.02
C LEU A 13 -18.04 -3.11 6.12
N SER A 14 -19.10 -3.71 6.64
CA SER A 14 -20.20 -4.25 5.80
C SER A 14 -20.90 -3.15 4.99
N LYS A 15 -20.87 -1.90 5.47
CA LYS A 15 -21.34 -0.74 4.72
C LYS A 15 -20.36 -0.26 3.66
N PHE A 16 -19.14 -0.78 3.56
CA PHE A 16 -18.15 -0.36 2.54
C PHE A 16 -17.76 -1.50 1.59
N ILE A 17 -17.64 -2.74 2.08
CA ILE A 17 -17.18 -3.90 1.31
C ILE A 17 -18.33 -4.92 1.23
N PRO A 18 -19.10 -4.96 0.12
CA PRO A 18 -20.27 -5.83 0.01
C PRO A 18 -19.91 -7.32 0.07
N ASN A 19 -18.83 -7.72 -0.60
CA ASN A 19 -18.40 -9.11 -0.70
C ASN A 19 -17.87 -9.62 0.66
N PRO A 20 -18.48 -10.65 1.27
CA PRO A 20 -18.11 -11.12 2.61
C PRO A 20 -16.72 -11.78 2.66
N LYS A 21 -16.30 -12.49 1.60
CA LYS A 21 -14.96 -13.13 1.55
C LYS A 21 -13.87 -12.07 1.46
N GLU A 22 -14.05 -11.10 0.57
CA GLU A 22 -13.15 -9.96 0.41
C GLU A 22 -13.10 -9.11 1.69
N ARG A 23 -14.25 -8.86 2.31
CA ARG A 23 -14.34 -8.13 3.57
C ARG A 23 -13.55 -8.81 4.69
N LYS A 24 -13.68 -10.12 4.88
CA LYS A 24 -12.87 -10.87 5.87
C LYS A 24 -11.38 -10.72 5.60
N ASN A 25 -10.97 -10.84 4.34
CA ASN A 25 -9.57 -10.70 3.95
C ASN A 25 -9.04 -9.28 4.25
N VAL A 26 -9.79 -8.24 3.88
CA VAL A 26 -9.42 -6.85 4.14
C VAL A 26 -9.36 -6.57 5.64
N ILE A 27 -10.31 -7.07 6.44
CA ILE A 27 -10.28 -6.93 7.91
C ILE A 27 -9.02 -7.57 8.49
N PHE A 28 -8.69 -8.79 8.04
CA PHE A 28 -7.50 -9.49 8.51
C PHE A 28 -6.22 -8.69 8.22
N TYR A 29 -6.02 -8.25 6.97
CA TYR A 29 -4.82 -7.48 6.60
C TYR A 29 -4.78 -6.08 7.21
N LEU A 30 -5.94 -5.45 7.43
CA LEU A 30 -6.01 -4.17 8.13
C LEU A 30 -5.60 -4.34 9.59
N ALA A 31 -6.14 -5.34 10.28
CA ALA A 31 -5.76 -5.66 11.66
C ALA A 31 -4.28 -6.01 11.75
N LEU A 32 -3.77 -6.86 10.84
CA LEU A 32 -2.35 -7.20 10.77
C LEU A 32 -1.47 -5.96 10.54
N SER A 33 -1.86 -5.05 9.65
CA SER A 33 -1.11 -3.81 9.40
C SER A 33 -1.09 -2.90 10.62
N ILE A 34 -2.19 -2.79 11.35
CA ILE A 34 -2.26 -2.06 12.63
C ILE A 34 -1.33 -2.71 13.66
N CYS A 35 -1.41 -4.03 13.83
CA CYS A 35 -0.54 -4.76 14.76
C CYS A 35 0.95 -4.58 14.41
N LEU A 36 1.32 -4.67 13.13
CA LEU A 36 2.70 -4.45 12.68
C LEU A 36 3.16 -3.01 12.94
N THR A 37 2.29 -2.02 12.72
CA THR A 37 2.60 -0.62 13.00
C THR A 37 2.82 -0.40 14.49
N VAL A 38 1.92 -0.91 15.34
CA VAL A 38 2.04 -0.81 16.81
C VAL A 38 3.29 -1.53 17.31
N ALA A 39 3.52 -2.77 16.87
CA ALA A 39 4.70 -3.53 17.24
C ALA A 39 5.99 -2.83 16.79
N GLY A 40 6.01 -2.28 15.58
CA GLY A 40 7.14 -1.50 15.06
C GLY A 40 7.40 -0.25 15.90
N ILE A 41 6.36 0.49 16.28
CA ILE A 41 6.49 1.66 17.18
C ILE A 41 7.03 1.23 18.55
N LEU A 42 6.53 0.15 19.13
CA LEU A 42 7.02 -0.37 20.41
C LEU A 42 8.49 -0.79 20.33
N LEU A 43 8.90 -1.44 19.23
CA LEU A 43 10.30 -1.80 18.99
C LEU A 43 11.18 -0.56 18.83
N ILE A 44 10.77 0.42 18.03
CA ILE A 44 11.50 1.69 17.88
C ILE A 44 11.70 2.37 19.24
N SER A 45 10.65 2.40 20.07
CA SER A 45 10.73 2.96 21.43
C SER A 45 11.66 2.15 22.34
N ALA A 46 11.57 0.82 22.31
CA ALA A 46 12.39 -0.06 23.16
C ALA A 46 13.89 -0.03 22.78
N TYR A 47 14.20 0.13 21.50
CA TYR A 47 15.57 0.17 20.97
C TYR A 47 16.05 1.59 20.65
N ARG A 48 15.41 2.61 21.22
CA ARG A 48 15.72 4.02 20.93
C ARG A 48 17.18 4.36 21.16
N GLU A 49 17.75 3.95 22.29
CA GLU A 49 19.16 4.24 22.62
C GLU A 49 20.13 3.62 21.62
N VAL A 50 19.85 2.40 21.14
CA VAL A 50 20.65 1.76 20.09
C VAL A 50 20.53 2.52 18.78
N LEU A 51 19.30 2.88 18.39
CA LEU A 51 19.02 3.62 17.14
C LEU A 51 19.68 5.02 17.13
N MET A 52 19.70 5.70 18.28
CA MET A 52 20.32 7.03 18.42
C MET A 52 21.84 6.95 18.59
N GLY A 53 22.35 5.83 19.12
CA GLY A 53 23.78 5.56 19.27
C GLY A 53 24.49 5.10 17.98
N MET A 54 23.76 4.65 16.95
CA MET A 54 24.35 4.37 15.63
C MET A 54 25.05 5.63 15.09
N ASN A 55 26.12 5.50 14.31
CA ASN A 55 26.64 6.66 13.57
C ASN A 55 25.66 7.10 12.45
N GLU A 56 25.84 8.32 11.95
CA GLU A 56 24.91 8.94 10.99
C GLU A 56 24.79 8.13 9.70
N GLU A 57 25.91 7.66 9.16
CA GLU A 57 25.94 6.86 7.92
C GLU A 57 25.17 5.54 8.05
N SER A 58 25.37 4.81 9.16
CA SER A 58 24.70 3.53 9.39
C SER A 58 23.20 3.71 9.57
N TYR A 59 22.79 4.78 10.26
CA TYR A 59 21.37 5.07 10.44
C TYR A 59 20.70 5.46 9.12
N LYS A 60 21.36 6.30 8.33
CA LYS A 60 20.89 6.70 7.00
C LYS A 60 20.77 5.49 6.08
N GLU A 61 21.72 4.57 6.11
CA GLU A 61 21.66 3.32 5.34
C GLU A 61 20.53 2.41 5.82
N PHE A 62 20.37 2.23 7.13
CA PHE A 62 19.24 1.48 7.70
C PHE A 62 17.89 2.08 7.28
N LEU A 63 17.74 3.40 7.37
CA LEU A 63 16.53 4.11 6.98
C LEU A 63 16.23 3.93 5.48
N LYS A 64 17.26 4.01 4.62
CA LYS A 64 17.16 3.76 3.18
C LYS A 64 16.78 2.32 2.85
N GLN A 65 17.39 1.34 3.50
CA GLN A 65 17.06 -0.08 3.29
C GLN A 65 15.62 -0.38 3.69
N PHE A 66 15.20 0.15 4.84
CA PHE A 66 13.81 0.02 5.31
C PHE A 66 12.81 0.67 4.35
N GLY A 67 13.09 1.91 3.90
CA GLY A 67 12.29 2.60 2.89
C GLY A 67 12.26 1.86 1.54
N SER A 68 13.40 1.30 1.11
CA SER A 68 13.52 0.52 -0.13
C SER A 68 12.66 -0.74 -0.11
N ALA A 69 12.58 -1.44 1.03
CA ALA A 69 11.70 -2.59 1.20
C ALA A 69 10.22 -2.19 1.00
N ALA A 70 9.77 -1.11 1.64
CA ALA A 70 8.42 -0.58 1.44
C ALA A 70 8.18 -0.18 -0.03
N ARG A 71 9.18 0.43 -0.69
CA ARG A 71 9.12 0.83 -2.09
C ARG A 71 8.91 -0.33 -3.05
N ILE A 72 9.64 -1.43 -2.88
CA ILE A 72 9.48 -2.61 -3.73
C ILE A 72 8.03 -3.12 -3.67
N ILE A 73 7.45 -3.19 -2.46
CA ILE A 73 6.06 -3.64 -2.30
C ILE A 73 5.10 -2.64 -2.97
N TYR A 74 5.32 -1.34 -2.82
CA TYR A 74 4.50 -0.32 -3.50
C TYR A 74 4.60 -0.39 -5.02
N PHE A 75 5.75 -0.71 -5.61
CA PHE A 75 5.83 -0.95 -7.05
C PHE A 75 4.97 -2.13 -7.51
N VAL A 76 4.92 -3.21 -6.73
CA VAL A 76 3.99 -4.30 -6.99
C VAL A 76 2.54 -3.81 -6.92
N VAL A 77 2.18 -3.03 -5.89
CA VAL A 77 0.83 -2.46 -5.74
C VAL A 77 0.45 -1.54 -6.92
N LEU A 78 1.37 -0.68 -7.35
CA LEU A 78 1.19 0.30 -8.43
C LEU A 78 1.23 -0.33 -9.82
N SER A 79 1.90 -1.47 -10.00
CA SER A 79 1.96 -2.21 -11.27
C SER A 79 0.58 -2.61 -11.80
N ILE A 80 -0.45 -2.59 -10.95
CA ILE A 80 -1.84 -2.74 -11.37
C ILE A 80 -2.23 -1.72 -12.45
N PHE A 81 -1.67 -0.51 -12.45
CA PHE A 81 -1.98 0.51 -13.46
C PHE A 81 -1.50 0.11 -14.86
N PRO A 82 -0.19 -0.11 -15.12
CA PRO A 82 0.27 -0.53 -16.44
C PRO A 82 -0.35 -1.85 -16.89
N VAL A 83 -0.54 -2.82 -15.99
CA VAL A 83 -1.20 -4.09 -16.35
C VAL A 83 -2.64 -3.89 -16.82
N PHE A 84 -3.41 -3.00 -16.17
CA PHE A 84 -4.75 -2.67 -16.63
C PHE A 84 -4.78 -1.88 -17.94
N LEU A 85 -3.78 -1.02 -18.18
CA LEU A 85 -3.63 -0.34 -19.47
C LEU A 85 -3.35 -1.35 -20.58
N LEU A 86 -2.41 -2.28 -20.36
CA LEU A 86 -2.11 -3.37 -21.30
C LEU A 86 -3.34 -4.24 -21.58
N MET A 87 -4.15 -4.58 -20.57
CA MET A 87 -5.40 -5.33 -20.79
C MET A 87 -6.41 -4.62 -21.70
N LYS A 88 -6.41 -3.27 -21.71
CA LYS A 88 -7.29 -2.48 -22.58
C LYS A 88 -6.72 -2.25 -23.97
N TRP A 89 -5.41 -2.46 -24.15
CA TRP A 89 -4.73 -2.21 -25.40
C TRP A 89 -5.11 -3.27 -26.45
N LYS A 90 -5.73 -2.84 -27.55
CA LYS A 90 -6.18 -3.73 -28.64
C LYS A 90 -5.01 -4.44 -29.33
N GLY A 91 -3.81 -3.84 -29.33
CA GLY A 91 -2.60 -4.39 -29.94
C GLY A 91 -2.08 -5.67 -29.30
N LEU A 92 -2.54 -6.02 -28.09
CA LEU A 92 -2.19 -7.30 -27.46
C LEU A 92 -2.92 -8.52 -28.05
N LYS A 93 -3.95 -8.31 -28.88
CA LYS A 93 -4.70 -9.41 -29.49
C LYS A 93 -3.82 -10.10 -30.54
N GLY A 94 -3.61 -11.41 -30.38
CA GLY A 94 -2.86 -12.22 -31.36
C GLY A 94 -1.35 -12.22 -31.17
N VAL A 95 -0.80 -11.46 -30.23
CA VAL A 95 0.64 -11.50 -29.91
C VAL A 95 0.95 -12.78 -29.14
N LYS A 96 1.69 -13.68 -29.77
CA LYS A 96 2.20 -14.92 -29.19
C LYS A 96 3.69 -14.81 -28.99
N TRP A 97 4.17 -15.28 -27.85
CA TRP A 97 5.59 -15.50 -27.63
C TRP A 97 5.80 -17.00 -27.46
N LYS A 98 6.42 -17.62 -28.47
CA LYS A 98 6.44 -19.08 -28.63
C LYS A 98 5.00 -19.60 -28.59
N ASP A 99 4.67 -20.44 -27.61
CA ASP A 99 3.35 -21.06 -27.45
C ASP A 99 2.42 -20.31 -26.48
N VAL A 100 2.89 -19.22 -25.86
CA VAL A 100 2.13 -18.49 -24.85
C VAL A 100 1.50 -17.23 -25.45
N GLU A 101 0.18 -17.13 -25.36
CA GLU A 101 -0.53 -15.90 -25.69
C GLU A 101 -0.25 -14.84 -24.61
N ILE A 102 0.39 -13.73 -24.99
CA ILE A 102 0.77 -12.67 -24.04
C ILE A 102 -0.45 -12.13 -23.31
N LYS A 103 -1.58 -12.01 -24.01
CA LYS A 103 -2.85 -11.59 -23.42
C LYS A 103 -3.31 -12.48 -22.27
N ARG A 104 -3.12 -13.80 -22.38
CA ARG A 104 -3.45 -14.76 -21.32
C ARG A 104 -2.57 -14.55 -20.09
N LEU A 105 -1.27 -14.30 -20.30
CA LEU A 105 -0.33 -13.98 -19.24
C LEU A 105 -0.68 -12.66 -18.54
N VAL A 106 -0.95 -11.59 -19.30
CA VAL A 106 -1.37 -10.30 -18.75
C VAL A 106 -2.70 -10.41 -17.97
N GLN A 107 -3.65 -11.22 -18.43
CA GLN A 107 -4.88 -11.49 -17.70
C GLN A 107 -4.64 -12.25 -16.39
N PHE A 108 -3.73 -13.23 -16.39
CA PHE A 108 -3.35 -13.97 -15.19
C PHE A 108 -2.69 -13.03 -14.17
N VAL A 109 -1.70 -12.25 -14.59
CA VAL A 109 -1.03 -11.24 -13.75
C VAL A 109 -2.05 -10.23 -13.24
N GLY A 110 -2.96 -9.74 -14.09
CA GLY A 110 -4.02 -8.82 -13.70
C GLY A 110 -4.96 -9.39 -12.63
N LYS A 111 -5.31 -10.67 -12.70
CA LYS A 111 -6.10 -11.34 -11.64
C LYS A 111 -5.31 -11.44 -10.33
N LEU A 112 -4.03 -11.80 -10.41
CA LEU A 112 -3.15 -11.91 -9.24
C LEU A 112 -2.98 -10.56 -8.55
N LEU A 113 -2.64 -9.51 -9.31
CA LEU A 113 -2.50 -8.15 -8.80
C LEU A 113 -3.80 -7.64 -8.18
N ARG A 114 -4.97 -7.87 -8.79
CA ARG A 114 -6.26 -7.48 -8.18
C ARG A 114 -6.48 -8.14 -6.82
N LYS A 115 -6.14 -9.43 -6.69
CA LYS A 115 -6.30 -10.19 -5.44
C LYS A 115 -5.39 -9.66 -4.33
N TRP A 116 -4.14 -9.32 -4.68
CA TRP A 116 -3.12 -8.92 -3.71
C TRP A 116 -2.95 -7.42 -3.53
N HIS A 117 -3.54 -6.59 -4.39
CA HIS A 117 -3.40 -5.14 -4.35
C HIS A 117 -3.78 -4.55 -2.98
N VAL A 118 -4.96 -4.91 -2.45
CA VAL A 118 -5.40 -4.38 -1.14
C VAL A 118 -4.55 -4.92 0.03
N PRO A 119 -4.32 -6.24 0.16
CA PRO A 119 -3.41 -6.77 1.18
C PRO A 119 -2.02 -6.10 1.18
N LEU A 120 -1.36 -6.04 0.02
CA LEU A 120 -0.02 -5.48 -0.10
C LEU A 120 -0.01 -3.97 0.13
N ALA A 121 -1.04 -3.24 -0.33
CA ALA A 121 -1.16 -1.81 -0.06
C ALA A 121 -1.25 -1.52 1.43
N LEU A 122 -2.03 -2.29 2.19
CA LEU A 122 -2.16 -2.11 3.64
C LEU A 122 -0.85 -2.40 4.37
N LEU A 123 -0.21 -3.53 4.06
CA LEU A 123 1.07 -3.90 4.69
C LEU A 123 2.19 -2.93 4.35
N ALA A 124 2.30 -2.50 3.09
CA ALA A 124 3.28 -1.51 2.67
C ALA A 124 3.02 -0.15 3.33
N SER A 125 1.76 0.22 3.55
CA SER A 125 1.40 1.46 4.26
C SER A 125 1.92 1.46 5.70
N ALA A 126 1.83 0.32 6.40
CA ALA A 126 2.43 0.19 7.74
C ALA A 126 3.95 0.41 7.69
N GLY A 127 4.63 -0.15 6.69
CA GLY A 127 6.06 0.10 6.45
C GLY A 127 6.37 1.57 6.19
N VAL A 128 5.58 2.27 5.36
CA VAL A 128 5.76 3.70 5.10
C VAL A 128 5.57 4.53 6.37
N VAL A 129 4.58 4.21 7.20
CA VAL A 129 4.38 4.89 8.50
C VAL A 129 5.60 4.71 9.40
N LEU A 130 6.10 3.48 9.55
CA LEU A 130 7.29 3.21 10.36
C LEU A 130 8.54 3.91 9.81
N HIS A 131 8.71 3.95 8.49
CA HIS A 131 9.80 4.66 7.83
C HIS A 131 9.74 6.16 8.12
N GLY A 132 8.56 6.76 8.03
CA GLY A 132 8.34 8.17 8.39
C GLY A 132 8.63 8.45 9.87
N ILE A 133 8.23 7.56 10.78
CA ILE A 133 8.54 7.69 12.21
C ILE A 133 10.06 7.66 12.43
N LEU A 134 10.77 6.68 11.84
CA LEU A 134 12.23 6.61 11.92
C LEU A 134 12.87 7.90 11.39
N ALA A 135 12.44 8.39 10.22
CA ALA A 135 12.96 9.64 9.67
C ALA A 135 12.76 10.86 10.60
N ILE A 136 11.68 10.90 11.38
CA ILE A 136 11.36 12.03 12.26
C ILE A 136 12.16 12.00 13.58
N ILE A 137 12.39 10.83 14.16
CA ILE A 137 12.85 10.72 15.55
C ILE A 137 14.33 11.05 15.81
N ARG A 138 15.18 11.02 14.77
CA ARG A 138 16.63 11.19 14.95
C ARG A 138 17.08 12.62 14.69
N ASP A 139 16.93 13.13 13.48
CA ASP A 139 17.26 14.53 13.12
C ASP A 139 16.44 14.98 11.89
N PHE A 140 15.17 15.30 12.11
CA PHE A 140 14.28 15.76 11.04
C PHE A 140 14.70 17.15 10.52
N HIS A 141 14.86 17.25 9.21
CA HIS A 141 15.18 18.51 8.52
C HIS A 141 14.10 18.87 7.49
N TRP A 142 13.81 20.16 7.34
CA TRP A 142 12.91 20.67 6.30
C TRP A 142 13.60 20.77 4.94
N ASP A 143 14.11 19.65 4.44
CA ASP A 143 14.71 19.54 3.12
C ASP A 143 13.72 19.00 2.07
N PHE A 144 14.15 19.02 0.81
CA PHE A 144 13.34 18.59 -0.31
C PHE A 144 12.89 17.12 -0.19
N THR A 145 13.77 16.24 0.28
CA THR A 145 13.50 14.80 0.47
C THR A 145 12.41 14.59 1.51
N ASN A 146 12.52 15.24 2.66
CA ASN A 146 11.52 15.12 3.73
C ASN A 146 10.19 15.77 3.37
N ILE A 147 10.20 16.94 2.70
CA ILE A 147 8.97 17.60 2.23
C ILE A 147 8.22 16.69 1.23
N THR A 148 8.92 16.13 0.24
CA THR A 148 8.29 15.23 -0.75
C THR A 148 7.82 13.91 -0.11
N GLY A 149 8.54 13.41 0.89
CA GLY A 149 8.13 12.27 1.73
C GLY A 149 6.83 12.54 2.49
N ILE A 150 6.70 13.71 3.13
CA ILE A 150 5.48 14.15 3.83
C ILE A 150 4.31 14.28 2.85
N LEU A 151 4.51 14.96 1.72
CA LEU A 151 3.47 15.12 0.70
C LEU A 151 2.99 13.76 0.17
N SER A 152 3.91 12.82 -0.06
CA SER A 152 3.56 11.46 -0.47
C SER A 152 2.75 10.74 0.62
N SER A 153 3.11 10.90 1.89
CA SER A 153 2.42 10.27 3.03
C SER A 153 1.00 10.83 3.22
N ILE A 154 0.82 12.14 3.06
CA ILE A 154 -0.51 12.79 3.08
C ILE A 154 -1.37 12.25 1.92
N ALA A 155 -0.81 12.18 0.71
CA ALA A 155 -1.52 11.63 -0.44
C ALA A 155 -1.91 10.16 -0.22
N LEU A 156 -1.02 9.36 0.37
CA LEU A 156 -1.26 7.97 0.71
C LEU A 156 -2.40 7.82 1.73
N PHE A 157 -2.44 8.66 2.77
CA PHE A 157 -3.52 8.64 3.76
C PHE A 157 -4.90 8.84 3.11
N PHE A 158 -5.02 9.85 2.24
CA PHE A 158 -6.26 10.07 1.48
C PHE A 158 -6.53 8.93 0.49
N LEU A 159 -5.50 8.36 -0.13
CA LEU A 159 -5.61 7.25 -1.07
C LEU A 159 -6.22 6.00 -0.41
N ILE A 160 -5.71 5.60 0.77
CA ILE A 160 -6.23 4.48 1.56
C ILE A 160 -7.70 4.74 1.93
N SER A 161 -8.00 5.94 2.42
CA SER A 161 -9.37 6.36 2.77
C SER A 161 -10.33 6.26 1.58
N MET A 162 -9.91 6.71 0.39
CA MET A 162 -10.69 6.58 -0.84
C MET A 162 -10.77 5.13 -1.36
N GLY A 163 -9.79 4.28 -1.00
CA GLY A 163 -9.82 2.84 -1.28
C GLY A 163 -11.04 2.15 -0.69
N PHE A 164 -11.47 2.52 0.52
CA PHE A 164 -12.70 1.99 1.11
C PHE A 164 -13.96 2.39 0.31
N LYS A 165 -13.99 3.61 -0.24
CA LYS A 165 -15.12 4.07 -1.08
C LYS A 165 -15.14 3.39 -2.46
N ARG A 166 -13.98 2.95 -2.95
CA ARG A 166 -13.83 2.27 -4.25
C ARG A 166 -14.55 0.93 -4.30
N PHE A 167 -14.67 0.20 -3.18
CA PHE A 167 -15.44 -1.05 -3.13
C PHE A 167 -16.91 -0.87 -3.53
N LYS A 168 -17.48 0.32 -3.32
CA LYS A 168 -18.82 0.70 -3.77
C LYS A 168 -18.86 1.47 -5.10
N ARG A 169 -17.71 1.66 -5.77
CA ARG A 169 -17.55 2.51 -6.96
C ARG A 169 -18.06 3.95 -6.75
N LYS A 170 -18.04 4.45 -5.50
CA LYS A 170 -18.51 5.79 -5.12
C LYS A 170 -17.40 6.83 -5.08
N ASP A 171 -16.18 6.46 -5.46
CA ASP A 171 -14.99 7.30 -5.37
C ASP A 171 -14.87 8.33 -6.50
N ARG A 172 -15.73 8.29 -7.54
CA ARG A 172 -15.69 9.24 -8.69
C ARG A 172 -14.28 9.42 -9.29
N ALA A 173 -13.53 8.33 -9.40
CA ALA A 173 -12.14 8.29 -9.86
C ALA A 173 -11.11 9.05 -9.01
N TRP A 174 -11.49 9.59 -7.84
CA TRP A 174 -10.54 10.22 -6.91
C TRP A 174 -9.45 9.26 -6.44
N HIS A 175 -9.75 7.97 -6.26
CA HIS A 175 -8.72 7.01 -5.89
C HIS A 175 -7.62 6.90 -6.95
N LEU A 176 -7.97 6.97 -8.25
CA LEU A 176 -6.99 7.00 -9.33
C LEU A 176 -6.18 8.31 -9.32
N LYS A 177 -6.86 9.47 -9.19
CA LYS A 177 -6.18 10.77 -9.14
C LYS A 177 -5.17 10.82 -7.99
N LEU A 178 -5.59 10.42 -6.79
CA LEU A 178 -4.72 10.34 -5.61
C LEU A 178 -3.60 9.32 -5.78
N ALA A 179 -3.84 8.19 -6.47
CA ALA A 179 -2.80 7.21 -6.72
C ALA A 179 -1.73 7.77 -7.66
N ILE A 180 -2.10 8.56 -8.68
CA ILE A 180 -1.16 9.25 -9.55
C ILE A 180 -0.38 10.30 -8.76
N THR A 181 -1.06 11.14 -7.98
CA THR A 181 -0.41 12.15 -7.11
C THR A 181 0.56 11.51 -6.13
N PHE A 182 0.13 10.45 -5.43
CA PHE A 182 0.99 9.65 -4.56
C PHE A 182 2.20 9.13 -5.33
N THR A 183 2.00 8.50 -6.48
CA THR A 183 3.08 7.93 -7.29
C THR A 183 4.12 8.98 -7.68
N VAL A 184 3.69 10.18 -8.09
CA VAL A 184 4.61 11.27 -8.46
C VAL A 184 5.46 11.70 -7.26
N PHE A 185 4.83 12.06 -6.13
CA PHE A 185 5.59 12.47 -4.94
C PHE A 185 6.45 11.34 -4.39
N PHE A 186 5.94 10.12 -4.40
CA PHE A 186 6.64 8.93 -3.96
C PHE A 186 7.89 8.65 -4.82
N MET A 187 7.78 8.79 -6.14
CA MET A 187 8.92 8.63 -7.05
C MET A 187 9.98 9.71 -6.86
N ILE A 188 9.55 10.96 -6.65
CA ILE A 188 10.47 12.06 -6.35
C ILE A 188 11.21 11.77 -5.03
N HIS A 189 10.48 11.49 -3.95
CA HIS A 189 11.06 11.15 -2.65
C HIS A 189 11.98 9.93 -2.70
N ALA A 190 11.65 8.92 -3.51
CA ALA A 190 12.47 7.72 -3.65
C ALA A 190 13.74 7.92 -4.51
N SER A 191 13.86 9.07 -5.18
CA SER A 191 14.98 9.37 -6.09
C SER A 191 15.96 10.39 -5.52
N PHE A 192 15.54 11.19 -4.54
CA PHE A 192 16.34 12.24 -3.89
C PHE A 192 16.41 11.99 -2.39
#